data_AF-A0A1G2ZZR7-F1
#
_entry.id   AF-A0A1G2ZZR7-F1
#
_cell.length_a   1.000
_cell.length_b   1.000
_cell.length_c   1.000
_cell.angle_alpha   90.00
_cell.angle_beta   90.00
_cell.angle_gamma   90.00
#
_symmetry.space_group_name_H-M   'P 1'
#
loop_
_entity.id
_entity.type
_entity.pdbx_description
1 polymer ?
#
loop_
_entity_poly.entity_id
_entity_poly.type
_entity_poly.pdbx_seq_one_letter_code
_entity_poly.pdbx_strand_id
1 'polypeptide(L)'
;MTAEQTAGGLAGSAHWLPGPLISDCYVQGSVAGSVVGGLAGEARHNQFLNCYAACELFPLKTGDDEPLVGGLFGDVWVTDWGPKAVSCFWDAELSQVNFGAGSRLVDLGIEIGMGLTTQQMQNPEVFQDAGWDFDTVWMICDGDYPRLQWEAEECDKPQL
;
A
#
# COMPACT_ATOMS: atom_id res chain seq x y z
N MET A 1 -5.71 6.37 -28.42
CA MET A 1 -5.85 5.23 -27.50
C MET A 1 -5.32 5.69 -26.16
N THR A 2 -6.20 6.15 -25.27
CA THR A 2 -5.88 6.42 -23.87
C THR A 2 -5.99 5.08 -23.16
N ALA A 3 -4.86 4.44 -22.87
CA ALA A 3 -4.88 3.41 -21.85
C ALA A 3 -4.95 4.17 -20.53
N GLU A 4 -6.12 4.19 -19.89
CA GLU A 4 -6.17 4.45 -18.45
C GLU A 4 -5.33 3.34 -17.81
N GLN A 5 -4.08 3.66 -17.48
CA GLN A 5 -3.17 2.70 -16.89
C GLN A 5 -3.40 2.72 -15.39
N THR A 6 -4.43 1.99 -14.97
CA THR A 6 -4.69 1.73 -13.56
C THR A 6 -3.67 0.70 -13.08
N ALA A 7 -2.79 1.12 -12.17
CA ALA A 7 -1.67 0.32 -11.70
C ALA A 7 -1.66 0.25 -10.17
N GLY A 8 -1.53 -0.97 -9.66
CA GLY A 8 -1.21 -1.22 -8.27
C GLY A 8 -0.24 -2.38 -8.17
N GLY A 9 0.63 -2.34 -7.17
CA GLY A 9 1.68 -3.34 -6.99
C GLY A 9 1.13 -4.75 -6.77
N LEU A 10 -0.06 -4.85 -6.17
CA LEU A 10 -0.76 -6.13 -5.97
C LEU A 10 -1.93 -6.31 -6.93
N ALA A 11 -2.70 -5.25 -7.21
CA ALA A 11 -3.86 -5.31 -8.10
C ALA A 11 -4.06 -4.02 -8.92
N GLY A 12 -4.33 -4.13 -10.22
CA GLY A 12 -4.75 -2.99 -11.04
C GLY A 12 -6.13 -2.48 -10.60
N SER A 13 -7.16 -3.33 -10.73
CA SER A 13 -8.52 -3.04 -10.31
C SER A 13 -9.11 -4.24 -9.59
N ALA A 14 -9.78 -4.00 -8.45
CA ALA A 14 -10.47 -5.04 -7.71
C ALA A 14 -11.95 -4.68 -7.52
N HIS A 15 -12.84 -5.40 -8.22
CA HIS A 15 -14.27 -5.14 -8.28
C HIS A 15 -15.08 -6.43 -8.06
N TRP A 16 -15.22 -6.85 -6.80
CA TRP A 16 -16.01 -8.03 -6.45
C TRP A 16 -16.96 -7.75 -5.28
N LEU A 17 -18.11 -8.43 -5.25
CA LEU A 17 -19.08 -8.41 -4.16
C LEU A 17 -19.40 -9.85 -3.71
N PRO A 18 -19.17 -10.22 -2.43
CA PRO A 18 -18.39 -9.47 -1.44
C PRO A 18 -16.93 -9.28 -1.91
N GLY A 19 -16.32 -8.15 -1.56
CA GLY A 19 -14.92 -7.90 -1.93
C GLY A 19 -13.97 -8.83 -1.18
N PRO A 20 -12.85 -9.25 -1.80
CA PRO A 20 -11.90 -10.15 -1.17
C PRO A 20 -11.23 -9.49 0.05
N LEU A 21 -10.91 -10.32 1.04
CA LEU A 21 -9.92 -10.00 2.06
C LEU A 21 -8.54 -10.23 1.45
N ILE A 22 -7.72 -9.19 1.47
CA ILE A 22 -6.31 -9.22 1.15
C ILE A 22 -5.59 -9.00 2.47
N SER A 23 -4.84 -9.99 2.92
CA SER A 23 -4.11 -9.89 4.19
C SER A 23 -2.66 -10.32 4.07
N ASP A 24 -1.84 -9.77 4.94
CA ASP A 24 -0.44 -10.16 5.12
C ASP A 24 0.36 -10.08 3.81
N CYS A 25 0.14 -8.99 3.06
CA CYS A 25 0.72 -8.76 1.74
C CYS A 25 1.58 -7.50 1.75
N TYR A 26 2.63 -7.49 0.93
CA TYR A 26 3.45 -6.30 0.77
C TYR A 26 3.86 -6.06 -0.68
N VAL A 27 4.22 -4.81 -0.96
CA VAL A 27 4.77 -4.42 -2.26
C VAL A 27 6.03 -3.59 -2.03
N GLN A 28 7.09 -3.96 -2.75
CA GLN A 28 8.32 -3.18 -2.88
C GLN A 28 8.68 -2.99 -4.35
N GLY A 29 9.34 -1.88 -4.68
CA GLY A 29 9.79 -1.57 -6.04
C GLY A 29 9.16 -0.29 -6.58
N SER A 30 8.71 -0.34 -7.84
CA SER A 30 8.23 0.84 -8.57
C SER A 30 6.88 0.59 -9.23
N VAL A 31 5.95 1.55 -9.14
CA VAL A 31 4.62 1.47 -9.77
C VAL A 31 4.39 2.70 -10.66
N ALA A 32 3.97 2.49 -11.91
CA ALA A 32 3.74 3.56 -12.89
C ALA A 32 2.35 3.44 -13.53
N GLY A 33 1.65 4.57 -13.69
CA GLY A 33 0.30 4.59 -14.25
C GLY A 33 -0.38 5.96 -14.13
N SER A 34 -1.60 6.11 -14.65
CA SER A 34 -2.41 7.34 -14.52
C SER A 34 -3.27 7.35 -13.26
N VAL A 35 -3.60 6.16 -12.75
CA VAL A 35 -4.21 5.94 -11.44
C VAL A 35 -3.31 4.95 -10.70
N VAL A 36 -2.60 5.43 -9.68
CA VAL A 36 -1.47 4.74 -9.05
C VAL A 36 -1.68 4.61 -7.55
N GLY A 37 -1.73 3.37 -7.08
CA GLY A 37 -1.64 3.06 -5.65
C GLY A 37 -0.54 2.05 -5.38
N GLY A 38 0.12 2.14 -4.22
CA GLY A 38 1.13 1.16 -3.84
C GLY A 38 0.59 -0.27 -3.79
N LEU A 39 -0.60 -0.48 -3.22
CA LEU A 39 -1.27 -1.78 -3.17
C LEU A 39 -2.20 -1.99 -4.36
N ALA A 40 -3.13 -1.06 -4.61
CA ALA A 40 -4.08 -1.19 -5.71
C ALA A 40 -4.30 0.12 -6.46
N GLY A 41 -4.47 0.07 -7.78
CA GLY A 41 -4.84 1.26 -8.53
C GLY A 41 -6.25 1.73 -8.18
N GLU A 42 -7.24 0.83 -8.24
CA GLU A 42 -8.62 1.10 -7.82
C GLU A 42 -9.11 0.12 -6.74
N ALA A 43 -9.69 0.67 -5.66
CA ALA A 43 -10.30 -0.12 -4.58
C ALA A 43 -11.77 0.30 -4.36
N ARG A 44 -12.69 -0.68 -4.36
CA ARG A 44 -14.14 -0.38 -4.22
C ARG A 44 -14.83 -1.09 -3.05
N HIS A 45 -14.53 -2.37 -2.82
CA HIS A 45 -15.16 -3.17 -1.76
C HIS A 45 -14.18 -4.07 -1.00
N ASN A 46 -12.89 -3.84 -1.21
CA ASN A 46 -11.81 -4.70 -0.73
C ASN A 46 -11.50 -4.43 0.74
N GLN A 47 -11.18 -5.48 1.47
CA GLN A 47 -10.66 -5.35 2.82
C GLN A 47 -9.18 -5.68 2.78
N PHE A 48 -8.36 -4.75 3.24
CA PHE A 48 -6.93 -4.91 3.40
C PHE A 48 -6.62 -4.96 4.89
N LEU A 49 -5.86 -5.97 5.29
CA LEU A 49 -5.47 -6.20 6.68
C LEU A 49 -3.98 -6.51 6.72
N ASN A 50 -3.22 -5.78 7.56
CA ASN A 50 -1.78 -6.03 7.70
C ASN A 50 -1.06 -6.04 6.35
N CYS A 51 -1.26 -4.98 5.57
CA CYS A 51 -0.62 -4.85 4.26
C CYS A 51 0.21 -3.58 4.20
N TYR A 52 1.32 -3.59 3.47
CA TYR A 52 2.10 -2.38 3.30
C TYR A 52 2.63 -2.16 1.87
N ALA A 53 2.89 -0.90 1.55
CA ALA A 53 3.57 -0.51 0.30
C ALA A 53 4.80 0.34 0.60
N ALA A 54 5.96 -0.11 0.13
CA ALA A 54 7.20 0.66 0.12
C ALA A 54 7.68 0.75 -1.33
N CYS A 55 7.07 1.67 -2.08
CA CYS A 55 7.29 1.79 -3.52
C CYS A 55 7.58 3.23 -3.95
N GLU A 56 8.43 3.37 -4.96
CA GLU A 56 8.51 4.60 -5.74
C GLU A 56 7.32 4.67 -6.70
N LEU A 57 6.61 5.80 -6.72
CA LEU A 57 5.43 5.99 -7.55
C LEU A 57 5.74 6.93 -8.73
N PHE A 58 5.42 6.49 -9.94
CA PHE A 58 5.67 7.21 -11.20
C PHE A 58 4.33 7.55 -11.89
N PRO A 59 3.63 8.61 -11.45
CA PRO A 59 2.40 9.01 -12.08
C PRO A 59 2.61 9.48 -13.52
N LEU A 60 1.79 8.96 -14.43
CA LEU A 60 1.78 9.25 -15.85
C LEU A 60 0.56 10.07 -16.19
N LYS A 61 0.77 11.28 -16.72
CA LYS A 61 -0.33 12.13 -17.17
C LYS A 61 -0.94 11.57 -18.47
N THR A 62 -2.24 11.34 -18.46
CA THR A 62 -3.01 10.88 -19.62
C THR A 62 -4.09 11.91 -19.97
N GLY A 63 -3.88 12.66 -21.05
CA GLY A 63 -4.80 13.73 -21.42
C GLY A 63 -4.68 14.95 -20.50
N ASP A 64 -5.81 15.60 -20.24
CA ASP A 64 -5.85 16.85 -19.46
C ASP A 64 -6.04 16.60 -17.94
N ASP A 65 -6.50 15.41 -17.56
CA ASP A 65 -6.74 15.03 -16.17
C ASP A 65 -5.42 14.87 -15.40
N GLU A 66 -5.44 15.28 -14.13
CA GLU A 66 -4.31 15.04 -13.21
C GLU A 66 -4.31 13.58 -12.73
N PRO A 67 -3.13 12.94 -12.64
CA PRO A 67 -3.04 11.55 -12.21
C PRO A 67 -3.49 11.41 -10.75
N LEU A 68 -4.22 10.33 -10.47
CA LEU A 68 -4.63 9.99 -9.11
C LEU A 68 -3.54 9.14 -8.46
N VAL A 69 -2.96 9.64 -7.36
CA VAL A 69 -1.83 8.98 -6.69
C VAL A 69 -2.09 8.89 -5.20
N GLY A 70 -2.10 7.67 -4.66
CA GLY A 70 -2.15 7.42 -3.22
C GLY A 70 -1.09 6.41 -2.80
N GLY A 71 -0.65 6.52 -1.54
CA GLY A 71 0.35 5.61 -0.99
C GLY A 71 -0.11 4.15 -0.99
N LEU A 72 -1.40 3.91 -0.77
CA LEU A 72 -2.01 2.58 -0.82
C LEU A 72 -2.88 2.40 -2.06
N PHE A 73 -3.74 3.37 -2.37
CA PHE A 73 -4.74 3.29 -3.43
C PHE A 73 -4.70 4.50 -4.36
N GLY A 74 -4.75 4.28 -5.67
CA GLY A 74 -4.86 5.39 -6.63
C GLY A 74 -6.22 6.08 -6.52
N ASP A 75 -7.29 5.29 -6.67
CA ASP A 75 -8.66 5.73 -6.51
C ASP A 75 -9.44 4.78 -5.60
N VAL A 76 -10.38 5.36 -4.84
CA VAL A 76 -11.21 4.68 -3.87
C VAL A 76 -12.66 5.06 -4.05
N TRP A 77 -13.51 4.05 -4.17
CA TRP A 77 -14.95 4.23 -4.27
C TRP A 77 -15.58 4.12 -2.89
N VAL A 78 -15.88 5.28 -2.30
CA VAL A 78 -16.53 5.36 -0.99
C VAL A 78 -18.01 5.04 -1.13
N THR A 79 -18.40 3.90 -0.59
CA THR A 79 -19.81 3.50 -0.37
C THR A 79 -19.93 2.98 1.07
N ASP A 80 -21.12 2.59 1.51
CA ASP A 80 -21.29 1.93 2.82
C ASP A 80 -20.47 0.62 2.96
N TRP A 81 -20.02 0.07 1.82
CA TRP A 81 -19.10 -1.06 1.72
C TRP A 81 -17.78 -0.67 1.02
N GLY A 82 -17.35 0.59 1.15
CA GLY A 82 -16.08 1.08 0.62
C GLY A 82 -14.89 0.26 1.13
N PRO A 83 -13.72 0.37 0.48
CA PRO A 83 -12.57 -0.40 0.91
C PRO A 83 -12.13 0.01 2.31
N LYS A 84 -11.68 -0.97 3.08
CA LYS A 84 -11.13 -0.77 4.43
C LYS A 84 -9.67 -1.18 4.41
N ALA A 85 -8.82 -0.35 5.00
CA ALA A 85 -7.42 -0.66 5.20
C ALA A 85 -7.12 -0.59 6.71
N VAL A 86 -7.02 -1.76 7.33
CA VAL A 86 -6.82 -1.92 8.76
C VAL A 86 -5.39 -2.35 9.00
N SER A 87 -4.67 -1.62 9.85
CA SER A 87 -3.24 -1.85 10.09
C SER A 87 -2.44 -1.92 8.79
N CYS A 88 -2.78 -1.03 7.85
CA CYS A 88 -2.12 -0.91 6.55
C CYS A 88 -1.28 0.36 6.49
N PHE A 89 -0.08 0.23 5.92
CA PHE A 89 0.92 1.28 5.96
C PHE A 89 1.54 1.55 4.60
N TRP A 90 1.97 2.78 4.35
CA TRP A 90 2.86 3.05 3.23
C TRP A 90 4.05 3.89 3.67
N ASP A 91 5.16 3.75 2.97
CA ASP A 91 6.30 4.64 3.14
C ASP A 91 6.04 5.97 2.43
N ALA A 92 5.71 7.00 3.21
CA ALA A 92 5.40 8.34 2.72
C ALA A 92 6.66 9.09 2.24
N GLU A 93 7.84 8.74 2.75
CA GLU A 93 9.11 9.33 2.33
C GLU A 93 9.59 8.71 1.02
N LEU A 94 9.52 7.40 0.86
CA LEU A 94 9.89 6.72 -0.39
C LEU A 94 8.92 7.05 -1.53
N SER A 95 7.62 7.04 -1.25
CA SER A 95 6.58 7.31 -2.26
C SER A 95 6.43 8.80 -2.59
N GLN A 96 6.87 9.70 -1.70
CA GLN A 96 6.62 11.14 -1.76
C GLN A 96 5.11 11.50 -1.74
N VAL A 97 4.28 10.66 -1.12
CA VAL A 97 2.82 10.82 -1.06
C VAL A 97 2.32 10.85 0.39
N ASN A 98 1.54 11.89 0.71
CA ASN A 98 1.03 12.14 2.07
C ASN A 98 -0.38 11.60 2.31
N PHE A 99 -1.02 10.98 1.31
CA PHE A 99 -2.39 10.48 1.40
C PHE A 99 -2.45 9.00 1.03
N GLY A 100 -3.21 8.21 1.78
CA GLY A 100 -3.38 6.78 1.48
C GLY A 100 -4.15 6.54 0.18
N ALA A 101 -5.03 7.47 -0.21
CA ALA A 101 -5.84 7.41 -1.43
C ALA A 101 -5.69 8.68 -2.28
N GLY A 102 -5.51 8.51 -3.60
CA GLY A 102 -5.34 9.63 -4.54
C GLY A 102 -6.62 10.43 -4.83
N SER A 103 -7.80 9.85 -4.62
CA SER A 103 -9.09 10.56 -4.70
C SER A 103 -9.34 11.57 -3.57
N ARG A 104 -8.40 11.73 -2.63
CA ARG A 104 -8.39 12.74 -1.55
C ARG A 104 -9.69 12.78 -0.76
N LEU A 105 -9.87 11.80 0.12
CA LEU A 105 -11.07 11.64 0.96
C LEU A 105 -11.11 12.57 2.18
N VAL A 106 -10.25 13.59 2.25
CA VAL A 106 -10.10 14.49 3.40
C VAL A 106 -11.39 15.24 3.73
N ASP A 107 -12.16 15.63 2.71
CA ASP A 107 -13.43 16.34 2.88
C ASP A 107 -14.54 15.42 3.42
N LEU A 108 -14.34 14.11 3.35
CA LEU A 108 -15.24 13.09 3.89
C LEU A 108 -14.81 12.61 5.28
N GLY A 109 -13.66 13.07 5.79
CA GLY A 109 -13.10 12.62 7.07
C GLY A 109 -12.73 11.13 7.10
N ILE A 110 -12.49 10.53 5.93
CA ILE A 110 -12.14 9.12 5.82
C ILE A 110 -10.63 9.00 5.66
N GLU A 111 -9.99 8.39 6.66
CA GLU A 111 -8.57 8.02 6.62
C GLU A 111 -8.45 6.56 6.19
N ILE A 112 -7.55 6.29 5.26
CA ILE A 112 -7.30 4.94 4.72
C ILE A 112 -5.83 4.61 4.91
N GLY A 113 -5.57 3.69 5.84
CA GLY A 113 -4.23 3.34 6.27
C GLY A 113 -3.49 4.52 6.90
N MET A 114 -2.18 4.35 7.09
CA MET A 114 -1.32 5.35 7.70
C MET A 114 0.02 5.48 6.97
N GLY A 115 0.40 6.72 6.68
CA GLY A 115 1.69 7.04 6.08
C GLY A 115 2.75 7.12 7.16
N LEU A 116 3.82 6.35 6.98
CA LEU A 116 4.94 6.25 7.90
C LEU A 116 6.21 6.76 7.22
N THR A 117 7.17 7.24 8.01
CA THR A 117 8.52 7.51 7.51
C THR A 117 9.24 6.20 7.20
N THR A 118 10.32 6.24 6.40
CA THR A 118 11.12 5.04 6.13
C THR A 118 11.65 4.42 7.42
N GLN A 119 12.08 5.25 8.36
CA GLN A 119 12.54 4.78 9.67
C GLN A 119 11.43 4.08 10.46
N GLN A 120 10.19 4.59 10.42
CA GLN A 120 9.05 3.94 11.08
C GLN A 120 8.66 2.64 10.37
N MET A 121 8.73 2.61 9.05
CA MET A 121 8.49 1.41 8.24
C MET A 121 9.51 0.30 8.47
N GLN A 122 10.69 0.63 9.03
CA GLN A 122 11.74 -0.33 9.40
C GLN A 122 11.76 -0.64 10.90
N ASN A 123 10.85 -0.07 11.68
CA ASN A 123 10.77 -0.31 13.12
C ASN A 123 9.72 -1.37 13.46
N PRO A 124 10.10 -2.56 13.97
CA PRO A 124 9.15 -3.62 14.31
C PRO A 124 8.11 -3.22 15.36
N GLU A 125 8.44 -2.31 16.29
CA GLU A 125 7.51 -1.86 17.33
C GLU A 125 6.25 -1.22 16.71
N VAL A 126 6.38 -0.50 15.60
CA VAL A 126 5.25 0.17 14.93
C VAL A 126 4.23 -0.85 14.43
N PHE A 127 4.70 -1.96 13.88
CA PHE A 127 3.84 -3.01 13.33
C PHE A 127 3.27 -3.91 14.44
N GLN A 128 4.04 -4.18 15.49
CA GLN A 128 3.57 -4.91 16.67
C GLN A 128 2.45 -4.14 17.40
N ASP A 129 2.61 -2.83 17.58
CA ASP A 129 1.57 -1.96 18.15
C ASP A 129 0.30 -1.91 17.28
N ALA A 130 0.47 -2.10 15.96
CA ALA A 130 -0.62 -2.25 15.01
C ALA A 130 -1.25 -3.65 14.96
N GLY A 131 -0.73 -4.60 15.76
CA GLY A 131 -1.25 -5.96 15.90
C GLY A 131 -0.74 -6.96 14.85
N TRP A 132 0.37 -6.68 14.17
CA TRP A 132 0.98 -7.64 13.24
C TRP A 132 1.62 -8.81 14.01
N ASP A 133 1.49 -10.02 13.46
CA ASP A 133 2.03 -11.25 14.05
C ASP A 133 3.50 -11.45 13.66
N PHE A 134 4.41 -11.11 14.57
CA PHE A 134 5.84 -11.37 14.44
C PHE A 134 6.28 -12.73 15.01
N ASP A 135 5.38 -13.48 15.63
CA ASP A 135 5.68 -14.82 16.12
C ASP A 135 5.65 -15.84 14.98
N THR A 136 4.74 -15.66 14.00
CA THR A 136 4.53 -16.66 12.94
C THR A 136 4.43 -16.14 11.50
N VAL A 137 4.16 -14.84 11.29
CA VAL A 137 3.90 -14.32 9.93
C VAL A 137 5.03 -13.41 9.45
N TRP A 138 5.35 -12.40 10.23
CA TRP A 138 6.24 -11.31 9.85
C TRP A 138 7.60 -11.38 10.54
N MET A 139 8.61 -10.83 9.89
CA MET A 139 9.93 -10.53 10.45
C MET A 139 10.43 -9.20 9.89
N ILE A 140 11.32 -8.53 10.62
CA ILE A 140 12.05 -7.35 10.15
C ILE A 140 13.53 -7.58 10.43
N CYS A 141 14.37 -7.36 9.41
CA CYS A 141 15.81 -7.27 9.56
C CYS A 141 16.23 -5.83 9.83
N ASP A 142 17.35 -5.62 10.51
CA ASP A 142 17.83 -4.27 10.83
C ASP A 142 18.02 -3.44 9.55
N GLY A 143 17.38 -2.26 9.52
CA GLY A 143 17.39 -1.37 8.35
C GLY A 143 16.58 -1.86 7.14
N ASP A 144 15.73 -2.88 7.28
CA ASP A 144 14.88 -3.40 6.20
C ASP A 144 13.39 -3.32 6.57
N TYR A 145 12.52 -3.50 5.57
CA TYR A 145 11.07 -3.52 5.72
C TYR A 145 10.57 -4.89 6.23
N PRO A 146 9.31 -4.98 6.69
CA PRO A 146 8.70 -6.26 7.06
C PRO A 146 8.70 -7.25 5.90
N ARG A 147 9.09 -8.49 6.17
CA ARG A 147 9.05 -9.59 5.20
C ARG A 147 8.33 -10.79 5.82
N LEU A 148 7.86 -11.69 4.98
CA LEU A 148 7.20 -12.89 5.48
C LEU A 148 8.26 -13.89 5.97
N GLN A 149 8.05 -14.50 7.13
CA GLN A 149 9.05 -15.40 7.73
C GLN A 149 9.47 -16.56 6.80
N TRP A 150 8.56 -17.03 5.94
CA TRP A 150 8.85 -18.12 5.01
C TRP A 150 9.80 -17.71 3.87
N GLU A 151 10.03 -16.41 3.65
CA GLU A 151 10.94 -15.90 2.61
C GLU A 151 12.42 -16.14 2.95
N ALA A 152 12.72 -16.46 4.21
CA ALA A 152 13.96 -17.08 4.69
C ALA A 152 15.29 -16.49 4.14
N GLU A 153 15.36 -15.16 3.97
CA GLU A 153 16.65 -14.48 3.96
C GLU A 153 17.04 -14.18 5.42
N GLU A 154 17.98 -14.97 5.94
CA GLU A 154 18.58 -14.73 7.25
C GLU A 154 19.09 -13.28 7.30
N CYS A 155 18.62 -12.51 8.28
CA CYS A 155 19.03 -11.12 8.53
C CYS A 155 20.55 -10.94 8.74
N ASP A 156 21.30 -12.04 8.84
CA ASP A 156 22.72 -12.09 9.19
C ASP A 156 23.65 -12.58 8.07
N LYS A 157 23.22 -12.66 6.80
CA LYS A 157 24.19 -13.00 5.73
C LYS A 157 25.19 -11.84 5.55
N PRO A 158 26.51 -12.05 5.81
CA PRO A 158 27.50 -11.04 5.48
C PRO A 158 27.50 -10.83 3.97
N GLN A 159 27.43 -9.58 3.51
CA GLN A 159 27.59 -9.24 2.10
C GLN A 159 28.97 -9.72 1.64
N LEU A 160 28.97 -10.69 0.71
CA LEU A 160 30.17 -11.24 0.07
C LEU A 160 30.73 -10.28 -0.97
#